data_AF-A0A1B6NXA0-F1
#
_entry.id   AF-A0A1B6NXA0-F1
#
_cell.length_a   1.000
_cell.length_b   1.000
_cell.length_c   1.000
_cell.angle_alpha   90.00
_cell.angle_beta   90.00
_cell.angle_gamma   90.00
#
_symmetry.space_group_name_H-M   'P 1'
#
loop_
_entity.id
_entity.type
_entity.pdbx_description
1 polymer ?
#
loop_
_entity_poly.entity_id
_entity_poly.type
_entity_poly.pdbx_seq_one_letter_code
_entity_poly.pdbx_strand_id
1 'polypeptide(L)' 'TAGTDMLVCVTHDNSTFRMTSGMDVPIGHKIALKDFKEGDTAIKYGEDIGKIIADIAKGDHVHTHNCKTKRW' A
#
# COMPACT_ATOMS: atom_id res chain seq x y z
N THR A 1 4.87 1.85 13.03
CA THR A 1 4.80 3.28 13.38
C THR A 1 5.51 4.09 12.31
N ALA A 2 5.32 5.41 12.27
CA ALA A 2 6.08 6.28 11.37
C ALA A 2 7.59 6.06 11.53
N GLY A 3 8.33 6.05 10.42
CA GLY A 3 9.78 5.84 10.41
C GLY A 3 10.25 4.40 10.68
N THR A 4 9.33 3.44 10.86
CA THR A 4 9.74 2.03 11.04
C THR A 4 10.47 1.52 9.80
N ASP A 5 11.66 0.95 9.98
CA ASP A 5 12.34 0.12 8.96
C ASP A 5 11.65 -1.24 8.90
N MET A 6 11.00 -1.53 7.77
CA MET A 6 10.21 -2.72 7.55
C MET A 6 10.96 -3.69 6.64
N LEU A 7 11.06 -4.95 7.07
CA LEU A 7 11.39 -6.05 6.17
C LEU A 7 10.13 -6.42 5.39
N VAL A 8 10.14 -6.17 4.08
CA VAL A 8 9.07 -6.55 3.18
C VAL A 8 9.43 -7.88 2.52
N CYS A 9 8.54 -8.85 2.60
CA CYS A 9 8.66 -10.16 1.96
C CYS A 9 7.71 -10.25 0.78
N VAL A 10 8.24 -10.57 -0.40
CA VAL A 10 7.44 -10.86 -1.60
C VAL A 10 7.15 -12.36 -1.60
N THR A 11 5.91 -12.72 -1.28
CA THR A 11 5.52 -14.13 -1.08
C THR A 11 5.52 -14.96 -2.36
N HIS A 12 5.53 -14.32 -3.54
CA HIS A 12 5.56 -15.02 -4.82
C HIS A 12 6.91 -15.69 -5.10
N ASP A 13 8.01 -15.03 -4.75
CA ASP A 13 9.38 -15.48 -5.06
C ASP A 13 10.29 -15.59 -3.82
N ASN A 14 9.75 -15.37 -2.63
CA ASN A 14 10.46 -15.32 -1.35
C ASN A 14 11.59 -14.28 -1.30
N SER A 15 11.62 -13.33 -2.23
CA SER A 15 12.56 -12.22 -2.16
C SER A 15 12.18 -11.27 -1.03
N THR A 16 13.17 -10.53 -0.54
CA THR A 16 12.96 -9.55 0.52
C THR A 16 13.63 -8.23 0.17
N PHE A 17 13.05 -7.15 0.66
CA PHE A 17 13.65 -5.82 0.59
C PHE A 17 13.27 -5.00 1.83
N ARG A 18 13.97 -3.89 2.04
CA ARG A 18 13.70 -2.96 3.14
C ARG A 18 12.96 -1.72 2.64
N MET A 19 12.04 -1.22 3.47
CA MET A 19 11.27 -0.02 3.20
C MET A 19 10.91 0.68 4.50
N THR A 20 10.89 2.01 4.48
CA THR A 20 10.49 2.82 5.64
C THR A 20 9.01 3.15 5.59
N SER A 21 8.33 3.10 6.74
CA SER A 21 6.94 3.56 6.88
C SER A 21 6.90 5.10 6.89
N GLY A 22 6.11 5.72 6.02
CA GLY A 22 5.98 7.17 5.96
C GLY A 22 5.12 7.75 7.07
N MET A 23 4.23 6.94 7.63
CA MET A 23 3.29 7.33 8.69
C MET A 23 2.95 6.16 9.62
N ASP A 24 2.12 6.42 10.63
CA ASP A 24 1.56 5.38 11.48
C ASP A 24 0.54 4.53 10.71
N VAL A 25 0.75 3.20 10.75
CA VAL A 25 -0.09 2.23 10.07
C VAL A 25 -0.51 1.16 11.07
N PRO A 26 -1.82 1.01 11.35
CA PRO A 26 -2.30 -0.05 12.23
C PRO A 26 -2.01 -1.45 11.67
N ILE A 27 -1.83 -2.43 12.55
CA ILE A 27 -1.65 -3.83 12.16
C ILE A 27 -2.83 -4.32 11.30
N GLY A 28 -2.53 -5.07 10.25
CA GLY A 28 -3.52 -5.59 9.29
C GLY A 28 -3.93 -4.61 8.20
N HIS A 29 -3.47 -3.36 8.24
CA HIS A 29 -3.72 -2.39 7.16
C HIS A 29 -2.68 -2.51 6.03
N LYS A 30 -2.99 -1.85 4.91
CA LYS A 30 -2.16 -1.86 3.70
C LYS A 30 -1.17 -0.71 3.71
N ILE A 31 0.01 -0.94 3.15
CA ILE A 31 1.06 0.06 2.91
C ILE A 31 1.35 0.12 1.40
N ALA A 32 1.58 1.32 0.88
CA ALA A 32 1.94 1.53 -0.52
C ALA A 32 3.37 1.04 -0.80
N LEU A 33 3.54 0.11 -1.75
CA LEU A 33 4.86 -0.42 -2.14
C LEU A 33 5.61 0.48 -3.14
N LYS A 34 4.90 1.44 -3.73
CA LYS A 34 5.38 2.44 -4.68
C LYS A 34 4.54 3.72 -4.53
N ASP A 35 4.95 4.79 -5.18
CA ASP A 35 4.10 5.97 -5.31
C ASP A 35 2.88 5.65 -6.19
N PHE A 36 1.73 6.19 -5.79
CA PHE A 36 0.49 6.15 -6.55
C PHE A 36 -0.02 7.56 -6.79
N LYS A 37 -0.65 7.76 -7.94
CA LYS A 37 -1.39 8.97 -8.27
C LYS A 37 -2.89 8.75 -8.17
N GLU A 38 -3.62 9.81 -7.86
CA GLU A 38 -5.08 9.80 -8.04
C GLU A 38 -5.40 9.32 -9.46
N GLY A 39 -6.28 8.32 -9.57
CA GLY A 39 -6.52 7.67 -10.87
C GLY A 39 -6.06 6.23 -10.92
N ASP A 40 -4.96 5.91 -10.23
CA ASP A 40 -4.30 4.61 -10.36
C ASP A 40 -5.19 3.45 -9.89
N THR A 41 -4.98 2.29 -10.50
CA THR A 41 -5.63 1.04 -10.10
C THR A 41 -4.95 0.46 -8.86
N ALA A 42 -5.74 0.13 -7.84
CA ALA A 42 -5.27 -0.62 -6.68
C ALA A 42 -5.30 -2.12 -7.00
N ILE A 43 -4.13 -2.77 -7.01
CA ILE A 43 -3.99 -4.21 -7.23
C ILE A 43 -3.66 -4.91 -5.92
N LYS A 44 -4.38 -6.00 -5.60
CA LYS A 44 -4.07 -6.87 -4.47
C LYS A 44 -4.31 -8.33 -4.86
N TYR A 45 -3.35 -9.21 -4.57
CA TYR A 45 -3.39 -10.62 -4.95
C TYR A 45 -3.57 -10.86 -6.46
N GLY A 46 -3.03 -9.96 -7.30
CA GLY A 46 -3.18 -10.02 -8.75
C GLY A 46 -4.53 -9.50 -9.28
N GLU A 47 -5.44 -9.10 -8.40
CA GLU A 47 -6.78 -8.63 -8.78
C GLU A 47 -6.93 -7.12 -8.61
N ASP A 48 -7.71 -6.51 -9.49
CA ASP A 48 -8.15 -5.13 -9.38
C ASP A 48 -9.19 -4.99 -8.26
N ILE A 49 -8.76 -4.40 -7.15
CA ILE A 49 -9.61 -4.23 -5.98
C ILE A 49 -10.30 -2.87 -5.94
N GLY A 50 -9.91 -1.90 -6.78
CA GLY A 50 -10.22 -0.51 -6.50
C GLY A 50 -9.45 0.54 -7.28
N LYS A 51 -9.70 1.79 -6.91
CA LYS A 51 -9.05 2.98 -7.46
C LYS A 51 -8.46 3.83 -6.35
N ILE A 52 -7.29 4.41 -6.62
CA ILE A 52 -6.65 5.42 -5.78
C ILE A 52 -7.37 6.77 -6.01
N ILE A 53 -7.82 7.39 -4.92
CA ILE A 53 -8.62 8.63 -4.93
C ILE A 53 -7.87 9.85 -4.37
N ALA A 54 -6.60 9.67 -4.01
CA ALA A 54 -5.67 10.74 -3.63
C ALA A 54 -4.24 10.21 -3.81
N ASP A 55 -3.27 11.09 -4.09
CA ASP A 55 -1.86 10.70 -4.19
C ASP A 55 -1.38 9.99 -2.91
N ILE A 56 -0.58 8.93 -3.07
CA ILE A 56 -0.02 8.14 -1.97
C ILE A 56 1.48 7.94 -2.22
N ALA A 57 2.32 8.37 -1.27
CA ALA A 57 3.76 8.09 -1.38
C ALA A 57 4.06 6.65 -0.96
N LYS A 58 5.16 6.10 -1.48
CA LYS A 58 5.69 4.81 -1.04
C LYS A 58 5.91 4.81 0.47
N GLY A 59 5.42 3.77 1.15
CA GLY A 59 5.50 3.63 2.60
C GLY A 59 4.31 4.20 3.38
N ASP A 60 3.37 4.88 2.71
CA ASP A 60 2.19 5.46 3.36
C ASP A 60 1.03 4.48 3.51
N HIS A 61 0.10 4.83 4.40
CA HIS A 61 -1.10 4.07 4.72
C HIS A 61 -2.09 4.05 3.56
N VAL A 62 -2.49 2.86 3.09
CA VAL A 62 -3.56 2.73 2.07
C VAL A 62 -4.86 2.28 2.73
N HIS A 63 -5.83 3.18 2.79
CA HIS A 63 -7.13 2.95 3.42
C HIS A 63 -8.28 3.69 2.73
N THR A 64 -9.47 3.70 3.32
CA THR A 64 -10.71 4.23 2.71
C THR A 64 -10.65 5.72 2.35
N HIS A 65 -9.75 6.49 2.96
CA HIS A 65 -9.57 7.91 2.68
C HIS A 65 -8.80 8.19 1.38
N ASN A 66 -7.98 7.25 0.90
CA ASN A 66 -7.17 7.39 -0.31
C ASN A 66 -7.32 6.24 -1.32
N CYS A 67 -8.11 5.21 -1.00
CA CYS A 67 -8.42 4.08 -1.87
C CYS A 67 -9.90 3.68 -1.74
N LYS A 68 -10.61 3.58 -2.87
CA LYS A 68 -11.99 3.09 -2.94
C LYS A 68 -12.04 1.73 -3.62
N THR A 69 -12.75 0.79 -3.01
CA THR A 69 -12.89 -0.56 -3.57
C THR A 69 -13.95 -0.60 -4.67
N LYS A 70 -13.79 -1.47 -5.67
CA LYS A 70 -14.77 -1.67 -6.77
C LYS A 70 -16.01 -2.47 -6.37
N ARG A 71 -16.06 -3.01 -5.15
CA ARG A 71 -17.28 -3.58 -4.57
C ARG A 71 -17.96 -2.52 -3.73
N TRP A 72 -19.30 -2.56 -3.77
CA TRP A 72 -20.34 -1.70 -3.17
C TRP A 72 -20.40 -0.26 -3.69
#